data_AF-A0A966PU15-F1
#
_entry.id   AF-A0A966PU15-F1
#
_cell.length_a   1.000
_cell.length_b   1.000
_cell.length_c   1.000
_cell.angle_alpha   90.00
_cell.angle_beta   90.00
_cell.angle_gamma   90.00
#
_symmetry.space_group_name_H-M   'P 1'
#
loop_
_entity.id
_entity.type
_entity.pdbx_description
1 polymer ?
#
loop_
_entity_poly.entity_id
_entity_poly.type
_entity_poly.pdbx_seq_one_letter_code
_entity_poly.pdbx_strand_id
1 'polypeptide(L)'
;MLNAAVLSNVAPSYAPVGKHLIVAALPGIITGDLEAMSRDQLRTWWGPQVDGWSHIKTYRITHAGPEQLPPFNPKQKVSLGNGLFVCGDHRDTGSIQGALYSGRRCGQAVAASLA
;
A
#
# COMPACT_ATOMS: atom_id res chain seq x y z
N MET A 1 -5.58 2.94 13.26
CA MET A 1 -5.07 1.86 12.39
C MET A 1 -6.23 1.24 11.63
N LEU A 2 -6.06 1.03 10.32
CA LEU A 2 -7.07 0.38 9.47
C LEU A 2 -6.91 -1.15 9.48
N ASN A 3 -5.69 -1.65 9.44
CA ASN A 3 -5.38 -3.07 9.43
C ASN A 3 -4.00 -3.38 10.03
N ALA A 4 -3.83 -4.64 10.46
CA ALA A 4 -2.54 -5.21 10.82
C ALA A 4 -2.32 -6.55 10.09
N ALA A 5 -1.06 -6.92 9.89
CA ALA A 5 -0.67 -8.20 9.31
C ALA A 5 0.51 -8.80 10.07
N VAL A 6 0.44 -10.10 10.37
CA VAL A 6 1.54 -10.88 10.91
C VAL A 6 2.34 -11.45 9.74
N LEU A 7 3.31 -10.69 9.23
CA LEU A 7 4.02 -11.02 7.99
C LEU A 7 4.77 -12.35 8.06
N SER A 8 5.27 -12.72 9.24
CA SER A 8 5.94 -14.02 9.46
C SER A 8 5.01 -15.23 9.32
N ASN A 9 3.68 -15.06 9.38
CA ASN A 9 2.75 -16.15 9.09
C ASN A 9 2.64 -16.42 7.59
N VAL A 10 2.97 -15.43 6.75
CA VAL A 10 3.02 -15.56 5.29
C VAL A 10 4.37 -16.11 4.85
N ALA A 11 5.46 -15.55 5.39
CA ALA A 11 6.83 -15.97 5.10
C ALA A 11 7.63 -16.07 6.41
N PRO A 12 7.89 -17.29 6.93
CA PRO A 12 8.58 -17.49 8.20
C PRO A 12 9.96 -16.82 8.28
N SER A 13 10.66 -16.67 7.15
CA SER A 13 11.97 -16.02 7.06
C SER A 13 11.95 -14.51 7.37
N TYR A 14 10.78 -13.87 7.47
CA TYR A 14 10.66 -12.45 7.80
C TYR A 14 10.84 -12.15 9.29
N ALA A 15 10.94 -13.17 10.14
CA ALA A 15 11.27 -13.00 11.56
C ALA A 15 12.23 -14.10 12.04
N PRO A 16 13.06 -13.84 13.06
CA PRO A 16 13.82 -14.89 13.74
C PRO A 16 12.91 -15.98 14.33
N VAL A 17 13.46 -17.18 14.52
CA VAL A 17 12.76 -18.29 15.20
C VAL A 17 12.23 -17.82 16.56
N GLY A 18 10.96 -18.15 16.85
CA GLY A 18 10.28 -17.75 18.09
C GLY A 18 9.82 -16.29 18.14
N LYS A 19 9.93 -15.54 17.03
CA LYS A 19 9.44 -14.17 16.92
C LYS A 19 8.49 -14.02 15.74
N HIS A 20 7.66 -12.99 15.80
CA HIS A 20 6.77 -12.61 14.71
C HIS A 20 7.02 -11.16 14.28
N LEU A 21 6.97 -10.91 12.97
CA LEU A 21 6.99 -9.57 12.41
C LEU A 21 5.56 -9.13 12.17
N ILE A 22 5.13 -8.07 12.86
CA ILE A 22 3.77 -7.52 12.77
C ILE A 22 3.88 -6.11 12.17
N VAL A 23 3.05 -5.83 11.18
CA VAL A 23 2.92 -4.50 10.56
C VAL A 23 1.52 -3.98 10.80
N ALA A 24 1.43 -2.71 11.20
CA ALA A 24 0.19 -1.96 11.36
C ALA A 24 0.16 -0.82 10.34
N ALA A 25 -0.97 -0.61 9.67
CA ALA A 25 -1.13 0.47 8.70
C ALA A 25 -2.17 1.50 9.17
N LEU A 26 -1.83 2.78 8.99
CA LEU A 26 -2.60 3.94 9.44
C LEU A 26 -2.87 4.90 8.26
N PRO A 27 -3.66 4.49 7.24
CA PRO A 27 -4.04 5.39 6.16
C PRO A 27 -4.73 6.65 6.69
N GLY A 28 -4.39 7.81 6.13
CA GLY A 28 -4.95 9.10 6.53
C GLY A 28 -4.35 9.73 7.80
N ILE A 29 -3.43 9.05 8.49
CA ILE A 29 -2.78 9.57 9.71
C ILE A 29 -1.27 9.53 9.55
N ILE A 30 -0.63 10.69 9.41
CA ILE A 30 0.83 10.80 9.22
C ILE A 30 1.55 11.63 10.31
N THR A 31 0.79 12.31 11.17
CA THR A 31 1.30 13.18 12.25
C THR A 31 1.11 12.56 13.63
N GLY A 32 1.86 13.07 14.62
CA GLY A 32 1.79 12.58 16.00
C GLY A 32 2.62 11.32 16.24
N ASP A 33 2.40 10.71 17.41
CA ASP A 33 3.05 9.47 17.82
C ASP A 33 2.28 8.25 17.26
N LEU A 34 2.61 7.90 16.02
CA LEU A 34 1.98 6.79 15.29
C LEU A 34 2.22 5.44 15.96
N GLU A 35 3.34 5.29 16.69
CA GLU A 35 3.67 4.06 17.40
C GLU A 35 2.74 3.88 18.59
N ALA A 36 2.61 4.92 19.44
CA ALA A 36 1.74 4.89 20.61
C ALA A 36 0.27 4.67 20.20
N MET A 37 -0.20 5.41 19.18
CA MET A 37 -1.55 5.25 18.63
C MET A 37 -1.81 3.82 18.11
N SER A 38 -0.82 3.24 17.44
CA SER A 38 -0.91 1.84 16.97
C SER A 38 -0.96 0.90 18.16
N ARG A 39 -0.07 1.08 19.14
CA ARG A 39 0.02 0.25 20.34
C ARG A 39 -1.28 0.23 21.14
N ASP A 40 -1.90 1.38 21.33
CA ASP A 40 -3.19 1.49 22.03
C ASP A 40 -4.28 0.70 21.33
N GLN A 41 -4.39 0.80 20.00
CA GLN A 41 -5.36 0.02 19.26
C GLN A 41 -5.02 -1.48 19.25
N LEU A 42 -3.74 -1.85 19.06
CA LEU A 42 -3.29 -3.24 19.10
C LEU A 42 -3.59 -3.90 20.45
N ARG A 43 -3.46 -3.16 21.56
CA ARG A 43 -3.81 -3.62 22.92
C ARG A 43 -5.28 -4.03 23.02
N THR A 44 -6.18 -3.38 22.28
CA THR A 44 -7.60 -3.77 22.24
C THR A 44 -7.86 -5.11 21.54
N TRP A 45 -6.95 -5.54 20.65
CA TRP A 45 -7.09 -6.79 19.89
C TRP A 45 -6.36 -7.96 20.56
N TRP A 46 -5.17 -7.71 21.13
CA TRP A 46 -4.30 -8.75 21.68
C TRP A 46 -4.08 -8.67 23.20
N GLY A 47 -4.61 -7.64 23.86
CA GLY A 47 -4.47 -7.46 25.30
C GLY A 47 -3.07 -6.94 25.73
N PRO A 48 -2.74 -7.05 27.02
CA PRO A 48 -1.56 -6.40 27.62
C PRO A 48 -0.22 -6.96 27.13
N GLN A 49 -0.19 -8.12 26.48
CA GLN A 49 1.05 -8.66 25.89
C GLN A 49 1.67 -7.71 24.86
N VAL A 50 0.85 -6.86 24.24
CA VAL A 50 1.30 -5.84 23.29
C VAL A 50 2.30 -4.90 23.94
N ASP A 51 2.19 -4.62 25.24
CA ASP A 51 3.11 -3.73 25.95
C ASP A 51 4.55 -4.27 25.98
N GLY A 52 4.73 -5.59 25.85
CA GLY A 52 6.04 -6.23 25.72
C GLY A 52 6.61 -6.26 24.29
N TRP A 53 5.87 -5.78 23.28
CA TRP A 53 6.33 -5.82 21.89
C TRP A 53 7.39 -4.76 21.62
N SER A 54 8.46 -5.15 20.93
CA SER A 54 9.52 -4.24 20.48
C SER A 54 9.13 -3.56 19.17
N HIS A 55 9.01 -2.23 19.19
CA HIS A 55 8.86 -1.45 17.96
C HIS A 55 10.17 -1.49 17.15
N ILE A 56 10.06 -1.76 15.85
CA ILE A 56 11.21 -1.79 14.93
C ILE A 56 11.33 -0.46 14.20
N LYS A 57 10.26 -0.02 13.53
CA LYS A 57 10.27 1.20 12.72
C LYS A 57 8.88 1.69 12.36
N THR A 58 8.74 3.00 12.29
CA THR A 58 7.58 3.71 11.75
C THR A 58 7.96 4.39 10.44
N TYR A 59 7.13 4.24 9.42
CA TYR A 59 7.30 4.90 8.12
C TYR A 59 6.12 5.85 7.86
N ARG A 60 6.42 7.10 7.49
CA ARG A 60 5.43 8.10 7.07
C ARG A 60 5.54 8.26 5.56
N ILE A 61 4.46 7.93 4.84
CA ILE A 61 4.44 7.92 3.38
C ILE A 61 3.31 8.86 2.92
N THR A 62 3.65 10.10 2.56
CA THR A 62 2.69 11.16 2.22
C THR A 62 1.81 10.80 1.02
N HIS A 63 2.37 10.10 0.04
CA HIS A 63 1.68 9.67 -1.18
C HIS A 63 1.71 8.13 -1.28
N ALA A 64 1.17 7.46 -0.27
CA ALA A 64 1.23 6.00 -0.15
C ALA A 64 0.41 5.25 -1.22
N GLY A 65 -0.59 5.90 -1.81
CA GLY A 65 -1.40 5.36 -2.90
C GLY A 65 -2.43 6.38 -3.40
N PRO A 66 -3.05 6.13 -4.56
CA PRO A 66 -4.08 6.99 -5.10
C PRO A 66 -5.40 6.82 -4.34
N GLU A 67 -6.15 7.92 -4.17
CA GLU A 67 -7.53 7.84 -3.69
C GLU A 67 -8.44 7.20 -4.73
N GLN A 68 -9.33 6.31 -4.28
CA GLN A 68 -10.33 5.63 -5.11
C GLN A 68 -11.73 5.86 -4.54
N LEU A 69 -12.26 7.07 -4.74
CA LEU A 69 -13.59 7.47 -4.25
C LEU A 69 -14.71 7.00 -5.20
N PRO A 70 -15.91 6.68 -4.68
CA PRO A 70 -17.10 6.51 -5.50
C PRO A 70 -17.55 7.82 -6.18
N PRO A 71 -18.05 7.79 -7.43
CA PRO A 71 -18.06 6.64 -8.34
C PRO A 71 -16.65 6.33 -8.88
N PHE A 72 -16.23 5.08 -8.75
CA PHE A 72 -14.90 4.65 -9.17
C PHE A 72 -14.87 4.24 -10.65
N ASN A 73 -13.98 4.85 -11.42
CA ASN A 73 -13.83 4.63 -12.87
C ASN A 73 -12.45 4.04 -13.18
N PRO A 74 -12.29 2.70 -13.17
CA PRO A 74 -11.03 2.05 -13.53
C PRO A 74 -10.72 2.18 -15.02
N LYS A 75 -9.54 1.71 -15.43
CA LYS A 75 -9.08 1.74 -16.82
C LYS A 75 -9.10 3.12 -17.48
N GLN A 76 -8.56 4.13 -16.80
CA GLN A 76 -8.42 5.47 -17.37
C GLN A 76 -7.54 5.46 -18.63
N LYS A 77 -7.71 6.50 -19.46
CA LYS A 77 -6.94 6.68 -20.70
C LYS A 77 -5.44 6.70 -20.39
N VAL A 78 -4.68 5.96 -21.21
CA VAL A 78 -3.21 5.88 -21.12
C VAL A 78 -2.50 6.71 -22.18
N SER A 79 -3.21 7.10 -23.25
CA SER A 79 -2.74 8.11 -24.21
C SER A 79 -3.41 9.44 -23.87
N LEU A 80 -2.60 10.48 -23.72
CA LEU A 80 -3.04 11.85 -23.45
C LEU A 80 -3.06 12.71 -24.72
N GLY A 81 -2.78 12.11 -25.89
CA GLY A 81 -2.58 12.83 -27.15
C GLY A 81 -1.16 13.40 -27.28
N ASN A 82 -0.84 13.94 -28.46
CA ASN A 82 0.44 14.60 -28.74
C ASN A 82 1.69 13.76 -28.39
N GLY A 83 1.61 12.43 -28.57
CA GLY A 83 2.71 11.51 -28.23
C GLY A 83 2.96 11.32 -26.73
N LEU A 84 2.09 11.86 -25.85
CA LEU A 84 2.21 11.70 -24.41
C LEU A 84 1.40 10.50 -23.90
N PHE A 85 2.04 9.69 -23.06
CA PHE A 85 1.43 8.51 -22.46
C PHE A 85 1.65 8.48 -20.95
N VAL A 86 0.71 7.87 -20.23
CA VAL A 86 0.72 7.76 -18.77
C VAL A 86 0.27 6.38 -18.32
N CYS A 87 0.97 5.81 -17.35
CA CYS A 87 0.59 4.59 -16.66
C CYS A 87 0.92 4.68 -15.18
N GLY A 88 0.29 3.83 -14.38
CA GLY A 88 0.44 3.78 -12.93
C GLY A 88 -0.81 3.20 -12.28
N ASP A 89 -0.74 2.92 -11.00
CA ASP A 89 -1.88 2.48 -10.18
C ASP A 89 -3.09 3.43 -10.29
N HIS A 90 -2.85 4.74 -10.36
CA HIS A 90 -3.86 5.78 -10.58
C HIS A 90 -4.55 5.75 -11.96
N ARG A 91 -4.11 4.90 -12.90
CA ARG A 91 -4.75 4.71 -14.22
C ARG A 91 -5.63 3.47 -14.28
N ASP A 92 -5.66 2.66 -13.24
CA ASP A 92 -6.52 1.50 -13.13
C ASP A 92 -7.05 1.35 -11.70
N THR A 93 -6.97 0.16 -11.09
CA THR A 93 -7.13 0.01 -9.64
C THR A 93 -5.87 0.46 -8.90
N GLY A 94 -6.05 1.15 -7.77
CA GLY A 94 -4.99 1.61 -6.87
C GLY A 94 -4.25 0.45 -6.20
N SER A 95 -3.49 -0.31 -6.98
CA SER A 95 -2.83 -1.54 -6.57
C SER A 95 -1.62 -1.84 -7.47
N ILE A 96 -0.75 -2.74 -7.00
CA ILE A 96 0.36 -3.26 -7.80
C ILE A 96 -0.15 -3.86 -9.12
N GLN A 97 -1.24 -4.62 -9.08
CA GLN A 97 -1.81 -5.22 -10.29
C GLN A 97 -2.36 -4.17 -11.26
N GLY A 98 -3.02 -3.12 -10.75
CA GLY A 98 -3.51 -2.02 -11.59
C GLY A 98 -2.38 -1.20 -12.22
N ALA A 99 -1.28 -1.00 -11.49
CA ALA A 99 -0.06 -0.39 -12.04
C ALA A 99 0.52 -1.23 -13.19
N LEU A 100 0.70 -2.55 -12.98
CA LEU A 100 1.22 -3.46 -14.01
C LEU A 100 0.29 -3.53 -15.23
N TYR A 101 -1.02 -3.61 -15.00
CA TYR A 101 -2.01 -3.69 -16.08
C TYR A 101 -2.09 -2.40 -16.90
N SER A 102 -2.12 -1.23 -16.26
CA SER A 102 -2.07 0.05 -16.99
C SER A 102 -0.73 0.23 -17.73
N GLY A 103 0.39 -0.22 -17.16
CA GLY A 103 1.69 -0.23 -17.81
C GLY A 103 1.68 -1.05 -19.10
N ARG A 104 1.09 -2.25 -19.07
CA ARG A 104 0.91 -3.07 -20.27
C ARG A 104 0.09 -2.36 -21.35
N ARG A 105 -1.07 -1.78 -20.98
CA ARG A 105 -1.92 -1.03 -21.93
C ARG A 105 -1.18 0.17 -22.53
N CYS A 106 -0.43 0.89 -21.72
CA CYS A 106 0.37 2.03 -22.12
C CYS A 106 1.45 1.63 -23.14
N GLY A 107 2.22 0.57 -22.84
CA GLY A 107 3.23 0.05 -23.77
C GLY A 107 2.65 -0.38 -25.12
N GLN A 108 1.48 -1.03 -25.13
CA GLN A 108 0.77 -1.38 -26.35
C GLN A 108 0.33 -0.14 -27.16
N ALA A 109 -0.16 0.90 -26.48
CA ALA A 109 -0.57 2.14 -27.13
C ALA A 109 0.62 2.90 -27.73
N VAL A 110 1.76 2.93 -27.03
CA VAL A 110 3.02 3.50 -27.55
C VAL A 110 3.45 2.75 -28.81
N ALA A 111 3.54 1.42 -28.74
CA ALA A 111 3.96 0.61 -29.88
C ALA A 111 3.07 0.82 -31.11
N ALA A 112 1.75 0.90 -30.92
CA ALA A 112 0.80 1.15 -31.99
C ALA A 112 0.91 2.57 -32.60
N SER A 113 1.34 3.57 -31.82
CA SER A 113 1.52 4.95 -32.31
C SER A 113 2.80 5.17 -33.13
N LEU A 114 3.74 4.22 -33.07
CA LEU A 114 5.02 4.27 -33.77
C LEU A 114 5.03 3.41 -35.05
N ALA A 115 3.99 2.61 -35.27
CA ALA A 115 3.77 1.81 -36.47
C ALA A 115 3.10 2.66 -37.56
#